data_AF-A0A7C5PFH3-F1
#
_entry.id   AF-A0A7C5PFH3-F1
#
_cell.length_a   1.000
_cell.length_b   1.000
_cell.length_c   1.000
_cell.angle_alpha   90.00
_cell.angle_beta   90.00
_cell.angle_gamma   90.00
#
_symmetry.space_group_name_H-M   'P 1'
#
loop_
_entity.id
_entity.type
_entity.pdbx_description
1 polymer ?
#
loop_
_entity_poly.entity_id
_entity_poly.type
_entity_poly.pdbx_seq_one_letter_code
_entity_poly.pdbx_strand_id
1 'polypeptide(L)'
;MGTTSPHKENAVDLNEYSGYLIDKMRLLEERNNILREQKEKIEFEKQYVENQKLKYEREVRELRSELEQLKTTPMLVGTVVDTLADGRVIVSSTTGPQFVVNVSHFIKQKDLLPGTRVTLNHQTLVVMDILPTSSDPLVSRMEVCESTDVSFEDIGGLNEQIRELKEAVELPLLKPELFSRIRIAPPKGVLLHGPPGTGKTMLAKAVALETNATFIRIVGSEFVQKYIGEGARIVREVFEMARKKSPSIIFIDELDSIGAKRLEVATAGDREVHRTLMQLLSDMDGFSERGNVGIIAATNRP
;
A
#
# COMPACT_ATOMS: atom_id res chain seq x y z
N MET A 1 -17.03 102.10 38.44
CA MET A 1 -17.16 100.91 39.32
C MET A 1 -17.17 99.69 38.41
N GLY A 2 -16.45 98.63 38.81
CA GLY A 2 -16.09 97.46 38.00
C GLY A 2 -17.27 96.82 37.24
N THR A 3 -17.01 96.02 36.22
CA THR A 3 -16.14 94.84 36.27
C THR A 3 -15.76 94.43 34.85
N THR A 4 -14.49 94.04 34.64
CA THR A 4 -14.09 93.22 33.48
C THR A 4 -13.23 92.07 33.98
N SER A 5 -13.88 90.94 34.22
CA SER A 5 -13.36 89.61 33.91
C SER A 5 -14.28 89.06 32.79
N PRO A 6 -13.90 88.07 31.97
CA PRO A 6 -12.77 87.17 32.17
C PRO A 6 -12.03 86.71 30.88
N HIS A 7 -10.99 85.89 31.09
CA HIS A 7 -10.48 84.85 30.17
C HIS A 7 -10.00 85.27 28.77
N LYS A 8 -8.71 85.62 28.67
CA LYS A 8 -7.89 85.26 27.50
C LYS A 8 -7.19 83.92 27.77
N GLU A 9 -6.94 83.20 26.68
CA GLU A 9 -6.13 81.96 26.56
C GLU A 9 -6.90 80.64 26.67
N ASN A 10 -7.72 80.37 25.63
CA ASN A 10 -7.51 79.25 24.69
C ASN A 10 -8.68 79.21 23.69
N ALA A 11 -8.93 80.32 23.00
CA ALA A 11 -9.68 80.29 21.75
C ALA A 11 -8.68 79.87 20.67
N VAL A 12 -8.47 78.55 20.52
CA VAL A 12 -7.91 78.04 19.27
C VAL A 12 -8.87 78.51 18.18
N ASP A 13 -8.33 79.27 17.24
CA ASP A 13 -9.06 80.13 16.33
C ASP A 13 -10.12 79.31 15.57
N LEU A 14 -11.42 79.54 15.84
CA LEU A 14 -12.52 78.72 15.28
C LEU A 14 -12.50 78.71 13.74
N ASN A 15 -11.97 79.78 13.13
CA ASN A 15 -11.75 79.89 11.70
C ASN A 15 -10.60 79.00 11.19
N GLU A 16 -9.55 78.83 11.99
CA GLU A 16 -8.37 78.03 11.65
C GLU A 16 -8.71 76.53 11.78
N TYR A 17 -9.52 76.16 12.77
CA TYR A 17 -10.09 74.81 12.91
C TYR A 17 -11.10 74.47 11.81
N SER A 18 -11.94 75.43 11.41
CA SER A 18 -12.89 75.28 10.29
C SER A 18 -12.16 75.11 8.96
N GLY A 19 -11.11 75.90 8.71
CA GLY A 19 -10.23 75.74 7.54
C GLY A 19 -9.55 74.36 7.51
N TYR A 20 -9.01 73.91 8.64
CA TYR A 20 -8.41 72.58 8.77
C TYR A 20 -9.40 71.44 8.48
N LEU A 21 -10.66 71.56 8.93
CA LEU A 21 -11.70 70.57 8.67
C LEU A 21 -12.11 70.52 7.19
N ILE A 22 -12.17 71.67 6.52
CA ILE A 22 -12.48 71.76 5.09
C ILE A 22 -11.34 71.14 4.26
N ASP A 23 -10.08 71.47 4.57
CA ASP A 23 -8.91 70.88 3.89
C ASP A 23 -8.84 69.36 4.12
N LYS A 24 -9.17 68.90 5.32
CA LYS A 24 -9.22 67.47 5.64
C LYS A 24 -10.37 66.75 4.95
N MET A 25 -11.54 67.38 4.81
CA MET A 25 -12.64 66.85 4.01
C MET A 25 -12.24 66.70 2.54
N ARG A 26 -11.61 67.73 1.96
CA ARG A 26 -11.11 67.70 0.59
C ARG A 26 -10.09 66.58 0.36
N LEU A 27 -9.13 66.41 1.28
CA LEU A 27 -8.16 65.32 1.25
C LEU A 27 -8.82 63.93 1.34
N LEU A 28 -9.86 63.78 2.15
CA LEU A 28 -10.61 62.53 2.28
C LEU A 28 -11.45 62.23 1.03
N GLU A 29 -11.99 63.25 0.37
CA GLU A 29 -12.69 63.11 -0.91
C GLU A 29 -11.73 62.69 -2.03
N GLU A 30 -10.56 63.33 -2.13
CA GLU A 30 -9.51 62.95 -3.09
C GLU A 30 -9.04 61.50 -2.84
N ARG A 31 -8.80 61.12 -1.58
CA ARG A 31 -8.43 59.75 -1.23
C ARG A 31 -9.54 58.74 -1.52
N ASN A 32 -10.82 59.10 -1.34
CA ASN A 32 -11.95 58.25 -1.70
C ASN A 32 -12.04 58.02 -3.21
N ASN A 33 -11.79 59.05 -4.02
CA ASN A 33 -11.80 58.94 -5.46
C ASN A 33 -10.68 58.00 -5.94
N ILE A 34 -9.46 58.15 -5.42
CA ILE A 34 -8.34 57.24 -5.72
C ILE A 34 -8.66 55.80 -5.32
N LEU A 35 -9.25 55.58 -4.14
CA LEU A 35 -9.63 54.24 -3.68
C LEU A 35 -10.71 53.61 -4.56
N ARG A 36 -11.66 54.40 -5.08
CA ARG A 36 -12.69 53.92 -6.03
C ARG A 36 -12.07 53.48 -7.35
N GLU A 37 -11.18 54.29 -7.92
CA GLU A 37 -10.46 53.94 -9.14
C GLU A 37 -9.60 52.67 -8.96
N GLN A 38 -8.93 52.54 -7.81
CA GLN A 38 -8.17 51.33 -7.47
C GLN A 38 -9.09 50.10 -7.35
N LYS A 39 -10.25 50.25 -6.72
CA LYS A 39 -11.24 49.17 -6.61
C LYS A 39 -11.73 48.72 -7.97
N GLU A 40 -12.06 49.65 -8.87
CA GLU A 40 -12.50 49.32 -10.23
C GLU A 40 -11.42 48.60 -11.03
N LYS A 41 -10.15 49.03 -10.92
CA LYS A 41 -9.01 48.33 -11.53
C LYS A 41 -8.87 46.90 -11.01
N ILE A 42 -8.95 46.71 -9.69
CA ILE A 42 -8.86 45.39 -9.06
C ILE A 42 -10.05 44.50 -9.48
N GLU A 43 -11.27 45.05 -9.57
CA GLU A 43 -12.44 44.29 -10.02
C GLU A 43 -12.29 43.83 -11.47
N PHE A 44 -11.76 44.69 -12.34
CA PHE A 44 -11.46 44.34 -13.72
C PHE A 44 -10.38 43.25 -13.82
N GLU A 45 -9.27 43.40 -13.08
CA GLU A 45 -8.20 42.38 -13.02
C GLU A 45 -8.72 41.05 -12.48
N LYS A 46 -9.55 41.07 -11.43
CA LYS A 46 -10.18 39.86 -10.88
C LYS A 46 -11.03 39.16 -11.92
N GLN A 47 -11.91 39.89 -12.62
CA GLN A 47 -12.73 39.32 -13.67
C GLN A 47 -11.89 38.75 -14.82
N TYR A 48 -10.79 39.42 -15.19
CA TYR A 48 -9.87 38.92 -16.20
C TYR A 48 -9.23 37.60 -15.78
N VAL A 49 -8.70 37.53 -14.55
CA VAL A 49 -8.08 36.30 -14.00
C VAL A 49 -9.11 35.17 -13.89
N GLU A 50 -10.34 35.47 -13.46
CA GLU A 50 -11.41 34.47 -13.34
C GLU A 50 -11.80 33.88 -14.70
N ASN A 51 -11.86 34.71 -15.74
CA ASN A 51 -12.06 34.24 -17.12
C ASN A 51 -10.89 33.39 -17.63
N GLN A 52 -9.64 33.77 -17.35
CA GLN A 52 -8.48 32.94 -17.71
C GLN A 52 -8.49 31.60 -16.99
N LYS A 53 -8.82 31.59 -15.69
CA LYS A 53 -8.97 30.37 -14.91
C LYS A 53 -10.01 29.45 -15.53
N LEU A 54 -11.19 29.97 -15.87
CA LEU A 54 -12.25 29.20 -16.54
C LEU A 54 -11.80 28.62 -17.89
N LYS A 55 -11.02 29.39 -18.67
CA LYS A 55 -10.46 28.92 -19.94
C LYS A 55 -9.51 27.74 -19.74
N TYR A 56 -8.54 27.90 -18.84
CA TYR A 56 -7.58 26.83 -18.54
C TYR A 56 -8.24 25.60 -17.91
N GLU A 57 -9.26 25.77 -17.07
CA GLU A 57 -10.02 24.65 -16.50
C GLU A 57 -10.76 23.83 -17.57
N ARG A 58 -11.27 24.48 -18.62
CA ARG A 58 -11.89 23.79 -19.77
C ARG A 58 -10.84 23.02 -20.57
N GLU A 59 -9.71 23.66 -20.88
CA GLU A 59 -8.61 23.03 -21.62
C GLU A 59 -8.05 21.80 -20.88
N VAL A 60 -7.88 21.90 -19.56
CA VAL A 60 -7.47 20.75 -18.73
C VAL A 60 -8.51 19.62 -18.77
N ARG A 61 -9.80 19.95 -18.80
CA ARG A 61 -10.86 18.93 -18.88
C ARG A 61 -10.85 18.21 -20.23
N GLU A 62 -10.66 18.94 -21.32
CA GLU A 62 -10.55 18.39 -22.68
C GLU A 62 -9.34 17.46 -22.78
N LEU A 63 -8.15 17.93 -22.39
CA LEU A 63 -6.92 17.14 -22.39
C LEU A 63 -7.03 15.86 -21.53
N ARG A 64 -7.70 15.94 -20.38
CA ARG A 64 -7.96 14.75 -19.54
C ARG A 64 -8.89 13.75 -20.22
N SER A 65 -9.91 14.23 -20.93
CA SER A 65 -10.82 13.36 -21.68
C SER A 65 -10.10 12.63 -22.81
N GLU A 66 -9.22 13.32 -23.54
CA GLU A 66 -8.38 12.70 -24.57
C GLU A 66 -7.44 11.63 -23.98
N LEU A 67 -6.82 11.91 -22.83
CA LEU A 67 -5.97 10.94 -22.15
C LEU A 67 -6.73 9.67 -21.73
N GLU A 68 -7.95 9.82 -21.21
CA GLU A 68 -8.80 8.68 -20.84
C GLU A 68 -9.24 7.87 -22.07
N GLN A 69 -9.48 8.52 -23.20
CA GLN A 69 -9.72 7.81 -24.46
C GLN A 69 -8.50 6.98 -24.91
N LEU A 70 -7.29 7.52 -24.74
CA LEU A 70 -6.07 6.76 -25.04
C LEU A 70 -5.90 5.56 -24.10
N LYS A 71 -6.29 5.67 -22.81
CA LYS A 71 -6.24 4.58 -21.84
C LYS A 71 -7.31 3.50 -22.06
N THR A 72 -8.45 3.84 -22.66
CA THR A 72 -9.54 2.86 -22.89
C THR A 72 -9.26 1.95 -24.09
N THR A 73 -8.30 2.28 -24.96
CA THR A 73 -7.81 1.34 -25.96
C THR A 73 -7.17 0.13 -25.29
N PRO A 74 -7.27 -1.09 -25.88
CA PRO A 74 -6.65 -2.26 -25.29
C PRO A 74 -5.15 -2.02 -25.08
N MET A 75 -4.72 -2.14 -23.83
CA MET A 75 -3.32 -1.99 -23.45
C MET A 75 -2.66 -3.37 -23.38
N LEU A 76 -1.41 -3.43 -23.84
CA LEU A 76 -0.59 -4.62 -23.74
C LEU A 76 0.05 -4.68 -22.35
N VAL A 77 0.11 -5.88 -21.76
CA VAL A 77 0.79 -6.08 -20.47
C VAL A 77 2.22 -6.55 -20.71
N GLY A 78 3.18 -5.93 -20.02
CA GLY A 78 4.59 -6.29 -20.06
C GLY A 78 5.24 -6.24 -18.68
N THR A 79 6.46 -6.77 -18.59
CA THR A 79 7.30 -6.73 -17.38
C THR A 79 8.58 -5.98 -17.66
N VAL A 80 8.94 -5.04 -16.80
CA VAL A 80 10.20 -4.30 -16.89
C VAL A 80 11.36 -5.25 -16.61
N VAL A 81 12.30 -5.35 -17.54
CA VAL A 81 13.50 -6.17 -17.41
C VAL A 81 14.62 -5.35 -16.78
N ASP A 82 14.84 -4.14 -17.31
CA ASP A 82 15.89 -3.25 -16.83
C ASP A 82 15.56 -1.79 -17.16
N THR A 83 16.20 -0.86 -16.45
CA THR A 83 16.09 0.58 -16.67
C THR A 83 17.41 1.14 -17.20
N LEU A 84 17.34 1.92 -18.28
CA LEU A 84 18.51 2.55 -18.86
C LEU A 84 18.76 3.92 -18.22
N ALA A 85 20.03 4.34 -18.22
CA ALA A 85 20.46 5.62 -17.67
C ALA A 85 19.87 6.86 -18.39
N ASP A 86 19.30 6.67 -19.58
CA ASP A 86 18.81 7.75 -20.45
C ASP A 86 17.30 8.04 -20.33
N GLY A 87 16.57 7.36 -19.44
CA GLY A 87 15.11 7.53 -19.34
C GLY A 87 14.31 6.36 -19.88
N ARG A 88 14.91 5.51 -20.73
CA ARG A 88 14.21 4.41 -21.40
C ARG A 88 14.21 3.15 -20.55
N VAL A 89 13.28 2.26 -20.83
CA VAL A 89 13.15 0.99 -20.12
C VAL A 89 13.05 -0.17 -21.09
N ILE A 90 13.64 -1.30 -20.71
CA ILE A 90 13.51 -2.55 -21.45
C ILE A 90 12.29 -3.27 -20.92
N VAL A 91 11.32 -3.54 -21.77
CA VAL A 91 10.10 -4.26 -21.39
C VAL A 91 10.00 -5.55 -22.18
N SER A 92 9.71 -6.65 -21.47
CA SER A 92 9.39 -7.93 -22.07
C SER A 92 7.87 -8.07 -22.13
N SER A 93 7.34 -8.25 -23.34
CA SER A 93 5.93 -8.61 -23.54
C SER A 93 5.71 -10.09 -23.22
N THR A 94 4.51 -10.44 -22.72
CA THR A 94 4.12 -11.79 -22.27
C THR A 94 4.36 -12.90 -23.29
N THR A 95 4.42 -12.59 -24.58
CA THR A 95 4.48 -13.57 -25.69
C THR A 95 5.63 -13.37 -26.66
N GLY A 96 6.64 -12.56 -26.35
CA GLY A 96 7.58 -12.17 -27.41
C GLY A 96 8.89 -11.51 -26.99
N PRO A 97 9.42 -10.62 -27.85
CA PRO A 97 10.75 -10.04 -27.72
C PRO A 97 10.79 -8.91 -26.67
N GLN A 98 12.01 -8.54 -26.29
CA GLN A 98 12.27 -7.38 -25.45
C GLN A 98 12.31 -6.12 -26.31
N PHE A 99 11.62 -5.07 -25.87
CA PHE A 99 11.60 -3.78 -26.54
C PHE A 99 12.21 -2.71 -25.62
N VAL A 100 13.00 -1.82 -26.22
CA VAL A 100 13.42 -0.59 -25.55
C VAL A 100 12.36 0.45 -25.82
N VAL A 101 11.64 0.88 -24.78
CA VAL A 101 10.48 1.74 -24.90
C VAL A 101 10.65 3.01 -24.08
N ASN A 102 9.94 4.05 -24.49
CA ASN A 102 9.85 5.29 -23.72
C ASN A 102 8.84 5.13 -22.59
N VAL A 103 9.08 5.88 -21.52
CA VAL A 103 8.18 5.96 -20.36
C VAL A 103 7.36 7.23 -20.46
N SER A 104 6.06 7.14 -20.18
CA SER A 104 5.21 8.31 -20.05
C SER A 104 5.67 9.24 -18.92
N HIS A 105 5.65 10.55 -19.15
CA HIS A 105 6.07 11.56 -18.17
C HIS A 105 5.28 11.55 -16.86
N PHE A 106 4.12 10.90 -16.84
CA PHE A 106 3.30 10.75 -15.63
C PHE A 106 3.87 9.74 -14.63
N ILE A 107 4.77 8.85 -15.06
CA ILE A 107 5.36 7.81 -14.22
C ILE A 107 6.72 8.27 -13.74
N LYS A 108 6.95 8.20 -12.43
CA LYS A 108 8.28 8.48 -11.86
C LYS A 108 9.20 7.30 -12.12
N GLN A 109 10.39 7.60 -12.60
CA GLN A 109 11.42 6.59 -12.88
C GLN A 109 11.82 5.76 -11.66
N LYS A 110 11.60 6.30 -10.45
CA LYS A 110 11.85 5.61 -9.17
C LYS A 110 10.94 4.40 -8.94
N ASP A 111 9.75 4.40 -9.52
CA ASP A 111 8.76 3.33 -9.34
C ASP A 111 8.95 2.19 -10.34
N LEU A 112 9.80 2.40 -11.36
CA LEU A 112 10.15 1.43 -12.39
C LEU A 112 11.36 0.62 -11.94
N LEU A 113 11.11 -0.35 -11.08
CA LEU A 113 12.09 -1.36 -10.72
C LEU A 113 12.04 -2.53 -11.71
N PRO A 114 13.18 -3.22 -11.94
CA PRO A 114 13.18 -4.51 -12.62
C PRO A 114 12.18 -5.49 -11.97
N GLY A 115 11.35 -6.13 -12.80
CA GLY A 115 10.28 -7.03 -12.36
C GLY A 115 8.90 -6.36 -12.20
N THR A 116 8.81 -5.03 -12.26
CA THR A 116 7.52 -4.32 -12.20
C THR A 116 6.67 -4.62 -13.43
N ARG A 117 5.38 -4.88 -13.21
CA ARG A 117 4.40 -5.07 -14.29
C ARG A 117 3.89 -3.72 -14.76
N VAL A 118 3.84 -3.51 -16.06
CA VAL A 118 3.45 -2.24 -16.66
C VAL A 118 2.47 -2.44 -17.80
N THR A 119 1.66 -1.42 -18.06
CA THR A 119 0.84 -1.34 -19.27
C THR A 119 1.59 -0.59 -20.35
N LEU A 120 1.49 -1.11 -21.58
CA LEU A 120 2.05 -0.55 -22.78
C LEU A 120 0.91 -0.20 -23.73
N ASN A 121 1.04 0.90 -24.45
CA ASN A 121 0.15 1.17 -25.57
C ASN A 121 0.36 0.12 -26.68
N HIS A 122 -0.73 -0.43 -27.24
CA HIS A 122 -0.63 -1.49 -28.25
C HIS A 122 0.00 -1.05 -29.59
N GLN A 123 0.03 0.26 -29.89
CA GLN A 123 0.61 0.80 -31.13
C GLN A 123 2.03 1.32 -30.92
N THR A 124 2.24 2.14 -29.88
CA THR A 124 3.52 2.83 -29.67
C THR A 124 4.45 2.11 -28.70
N LEU A 125 3.94 1.10 -27.98
CA LEU A 125 4.64 0.38 -26.91
C LEU A 125 5.16 1.27 -25.77
N VAL A 126 4.69 2.52 -25.67
CA VAL A 126 5.05 3.43 -24.57
C VAL A 126 4.42 2.93 -23.27
N VAL A 127 5.17 3.01 -22.17
CA VAL A 127 4.67 2.67 -20.84
C VAL A 127 3.65 3.72 -20.40
N MET A 128 2.41 3.31 -20.20
CA MET A 128 1.28 4.18 -19.87
C MET A 128 0.99 4.23 -18.38
N ASP A 129 0.99 3.07 -17.71
CA ASP A 129 0.70 2.92 -16.29
C ASP A 129 1.48 1.74 -15.67
N ILE A 130 1.60 1.76 -14.35
CA ILE A 130 2.17 0.64 -13.58
C ILE A 130 1.00 -0.21 -13.09
N LEU A 131 1.05 -1.51 -13.39
CA LEU A 131 0.08 -2.45 -12.84
C LEU A 131 0.53 -2.86 -11.43
N PRO A 132 -0.41 -2.95 -10.47
CA PRO A 132 -0.09 -3.61 -9.22
C PRO A 132 0.41 -5.03 -9.52
N THR A 133 1.44 -5.49 -8.80
CA THR A 133 1.84 -6.90 -8.80
C THR A 133 0.59 -7.72 -8.49
N SER A 134 0.01 -8.37 -9.50
CA SER A 134 -1.06 -9.33 -9.27
C SER A 134 -0.43 -10.50 -8.53
N SER A 135 -0.84 -10.72 -7.28
CA SER A 135 -0.82 -12.07 -6.75
C SER A 135 -1.63 -12.96 -7.71
N ASP A 136 -1.17 -14.18 -7.97
CA ASP A 136 -1.95 -15.12 -8.76
C ASP A 136 -3.39 -15.20 -8.21
N PRO A 137 -4.41 -15.36 -9.06
CA PRO A 137 -5.79 -15.57 -8.60
C PRO A 137 -5.92 -16.73 -7.61
N LEU A 138 -5.02 -17.72 -7.69
CA LEU A 138 -4.91 -18.81 -6.71
C LEU A 138 -4.47 -18.29 -5.34
N VAL A 139 -3.45 -17.44 -5.28
CA VAL A 139 -2.93 -16.85 -4.04
C VAL A 139 -3.95 -15.91 -3.41
N SER A 140 -4.67 -15.11 -4.22
CA SER A 140 -5.77 -14.28 -3.71
C SER A 140 -6.96 -15.09 -3.19
N ARG A 141 -7.15 -16.35 -3.63
CA ARG A 141 -8.15 -17.27 -3.06
C ARG A 141 -7.69 -17.95 -1.77
N MET A 142 -6.38 -18.09 -1.57
CA MET A 142 -5.78 -18.63 -0.34
C MET A 142 -5.87 -17.64 0.83
N GLU A 143 -6.12 -16.37 0.53
CA GLU A 143 -6.46 -15.37 1.53
C GLU A 143 -7.88 -15.60 2.06
N VAL A 144 -7.98 -16.00 3.33
CA VAL A 144 -9.26 -16.07 4.02
C VAL A 144 -9.46 -14.73 4.72
N CYS A 145 -10.09 -13.79 4.03
CA CYS A 145 -10.38 -12.45 4.56
C CYS A 145 -11.54 -12.40 5.56
N GLU A 146 -12.20 -13.50 5.87
CA GLU A 146 -13.34 -13.49 6.77
C GLU A 146 -13.05 -14.33 8.01
N SER A 147 -12.96 -13.60 9.13
CA SER A 147 -12.96 -14.05 10.50
C SER A 147 -13.73 -15.35 10.67
N THR A 148 -13.03 -16.43 10.99
CA THR A 148 -13.69 -17.64 11.48
C THR A 148 -14.24 -17.37 12.86
N ASP A 149 -15.53 -17.63 13.08
CA ASP A 149 -16.26 -17.44 14.35
C ASP A 149 -15.85 -18.42 15.48
N VAL A 150 -14.63 -18.99 15.44
CA VAL A 150 -14.18 -19.99 16.41
C VAL A 150 -13.27 -19.33 17.42
N SER A 151 -13.71 -19.27 18.67
CA SER A 151 -12.92 -18.81 19.81
C SER A 151 -12.20 -19.98 20.48
N PHE A 152 -11.22 -19.70 21.35
CA PHE A 152 -10.63 -20.72 22.21
C PHE A 152 -11.62 -21.32 23.20
N GLU A 153 -12.70 -20.60 23.51
CA GLU A 153 -13.80 -21.11 24.35
C GLU A 153 -14.53 -22.29 23.70
N ASP A 154 -14.52 -22.37 22.37
CA ASP A 154 -15.13 -23.46 21.60
C ASP A 154 -14.27 -24.74 21.58
N ILE A 155 -13.02 -24.67 22.08
CA ILE A 155 -12.04 -25.75 22.03
C ILE A 155 -11.88 -26.39 23.41
N GLY A 156 -12.46 -27.57 23.59
CA GLY A 156 -12.38 -28.33 24.84
C GLY A 156 -11.09 -29.14 25.01
N GLY A 157 -10.53 -29.15 26.23
CA GLY A 157 -9.56 -30.16 26.69
C GLY A 157 -8.10 -29.99 26.26
N LEU A 158 -7.77 -28.94 25.48
CA LEU A 158 -6.43 -28.69 24.93
C LEU A 158 -5.73 -27.48 25.59
N ASN A 159 -5.94 -27.27 26.89
CA ASN A 159 -5.49 -26.06 27.60
C ASN A 159 -3.97 -25.85 27.54
N GLU A 160 -3.18 -26.92 27.62
CA GLU A 160 -1.71 -26.81 27.55
C GLU A 160 -1.24 -26.43 26.16
N GLN A 161 -1.81 -27.06 25.12
CA GLN A 161 -1.48 -26.79 23.72
C GLN A 161 -1.91 -25.38 23.32
N ILE A 162 -3.07 -24.92 23.81
CA ILE A 162 -3.54 -23.55 23.63
C ILE A 162 -2.53 -22.56 24.25
N ARG A 163 -2.07 -22.81 25.48
CA ARG A 163 -1.08 -21.95 26.16
C ARG A 163 0.23 -21.88 25.36
N GLU A 164 0.79 -23.02 24.95
CA GLU A 164 2.01 -23.06 24.15
C GLU A 164 1.87 -22.31 22.82
N LEU A 165 0.72 -22.48 22.15
CA LEU A 165 0.45 -21.83 20.88
C LEU A 165 0.29 -20.30 21.03
N LYS A 166 -0.35 -19.83 22.10
CA LYS A 166 -0.43 -18.40 22.45
C LYS A 166 0.96 -17.81 22.72
N GLU A 167 1.79 -18.50 23.49
CA GLU A 167 3.16 -18.05 23.75
C GLU A 167 4.04 -18.02 22.50
N ALA A 168 3.84 -18.97 21.59
CA ALA A 168 4.64 -19.07 20.38
C ALA A 168 4.21 -18.11 19.26
N VAL A 169 2.92 -17.74 19.15
CA VAL A 169 2.41 -16.95 18.02
C VAL A 169 1.88 -15.58 18.46
N GLU A 170 1.10 -15.52 19.54
CA GLU A 170 0.47 -14.27 19.99
C GLU A 170 1.50 -13.30 20.60
N LEU A 171 2.39 -13.81 21.46
CA LEU A 171 3.39 -12.97 22.13
C LEU A 171 4.35 -12.26 21.16
N PRO A 172 4.93 -12.94 20.15
CA PRO A 172 5.78 -12.28 19.16
C PRO A 172 5.05 -11.23 18.32
N LEU A 173 3.77 -11.44 18.02
CA LEU A 173 2.96 -10.52 17.21
C LEU A 173 2.53 -9.28 18.00
N LEU A 174 2.08 -9.45 19.25
CA LEU A 174 1.58 -8.34 20.08
C LEU A 174 2.70 -7.54 20.75
N LYS A 175 3.80 -8.19 21.16
CA LYS A 175 4.85 -7.58 21.99
C LYS A 175 6.26 -7.93 21.50
N PRO A 176 6.64 -7.54 20.26
CA PRO A 176 7.98 -7.79 19.73
C PRO A 176 9.10 -7.13 20.57
N GLU A 177 8.81 -6.03 21.26
CA GLU A 177 9.77 -5.34 22.13
C GLU A 177 10.35 -6.21 23.25
N LEU A 178 9.57 -7.15 23.78
CA LEU A 178 10.02 -8.03 24.86
C LEU A 178 11.17 -8.93 24.39
N PHE A 179 11.06 -9.46 23.17
CA PHE A 179 12.10 -10.30 22.56
C PHE A 179 13.37 -9.49 22.26
N SER A 180 13.22 -8.26 21.75
CA SER A 180 14.33 -7.35 21.49
C SER A 180 15.09 -6.95 22.76
N ARG A 181 14.39 -6.73 23.88
CA ARG A 181 15.02 -6.39 25.17
C ARG A 181 15.82 -7.55 25.75
N ILE A 182 15.33 -8.78 25.61
CA ILE A 182 15.97 -9.98 26.15
C ILE A 182 17.01 -10.55 25.16
N ARG A 183 17.07 -10.03 23.92
CA ARG A 183 17.93 -10.50 22.81
C ARG A 183 17.74 -11.99 22.50
N ILE A 184 16.51 -12.46 22.60
CA ILE A 184 16.12 -13.81 22.21
C ILE A 184 15.37 -13.72 20.88
N ALA A 185 15.69 -14.61 19.94
CA ALA A 185 14.96 -14.70 18.69
C ALA A 185 13.55 -15.29 18.95
N PRO A 186 12.48 -14.65 18.45
CA PRO A 186 11.14 -15.23 18.55
C PRO A 186 11.09 -16.56 17.80
N PRO A 187 10.21 -17.50 18.22
CA PRO A 187 10.02 -18.76 17.51
C PRO A 187 9.59 -18.50 16.06
N LYS A 188 10.26 -19.19 15.12
CA LYS A 188 10.08 -18.98 13.67
C LYS A 188 8.75 -19.53 13.13
N GLY A 189 8.13 -20.46 13.84
CA GLY A 189 6.89 -21.11 13.46
C GLY A 189 6.55 -22.27 14.39
N VAL A 190 5.32 -22.79 14.26
CA VAL A 190 4.77 -23.87 15.08
C VAL A 190 4.34 -25.02 14.19
N LEU A 191 4.66 -26.25 14.57
CA LEU A 191 4.19 -27.46 13.91
C LEU A 191 3.20 -28.20 14.80
N LEU A 192 1.96 -28.32 14.36
CA LEU A 192 0.89 -29.09 14.98
C LEU A 192 0.88 -30.50 14.39
N HIS A 193 1.14 -31.52 15.22
CA HIS A 193 1.11 -32.92 14.80
C HIS A 193 0.13 -33.73 15.64
N GLY A 194 -0.31 -34.89 15.12
CA GLY A 194 -1.24 -35.79 15.82
C GLY A 194 -2.17 -36.55 14.87
N PRO A 195 -3.10 -37.36 15.40
CA PRO A 195 -4.14 -38.00 14.61
C PRO A 195 -5.07 -36.97 13.92
N PRO A 196 -5.74 -37.33 12.81
CA PRO A 196 -6.81 -36.50 12.26
C PRO A 196 -7.97 -36.39 13.25
N GLY A 197 -8.67 -35.24 13.26
CA GLY A 197 -9.83 -35.02 14.13
C GLY A 197 -9.54 -34.43 15.51
N THR A 198 -8.28 -34.09 15.84
CA THR A 198 -7.90 -33.45 17.11
C THR A 198 -8.01 -31.92 17.10
N GLY A 199 -8.73 -31.33 16.15
CA GLY A 199 -8.98 -29.88 16.13
C GLY A 199 -7.79 -28.99 15.74
N LYS A 200 -6.73 -29.49 15.10
CA LYS A 200 -5.55 -28.67 14.71
C LYS A 200 -5.91 -27.47 13.83
N THR A 201 -6.75 -27.69 12.83
CA THR A 201 -7.24 -26.63 11.94
C THR A 201 -8.14 -25.64 12.69
N MET A 202 -8.86 -26.08 13.73
CA MET A 202 -9.67 -25.19 14.60
C MET A 202 -8.79 -24.36 15.54
N LEU A 203 -7.75 -24.95 16.13
CA LEU A 203 -6.77 -24.23 16.96
C LEU A 203 -6.09 -23.09 16.19
N ALA A 204 -5.64 -23.36 14.96
CA ALA A 204 -5.00 -22.33 14.13
C ALA A 204 -5.95 -21.17 13.77
N LYS A 205 -7.23 -21.49 13.52
CA LYS A 205 -8.29 -20.50 13.27
C LYS A 205 -8.57 -19.63 14.49
N ALA A 206 -8.64 -20.22 15.69
CA ALA A 206 -8.86 -19.48 16.92
C ALA A 206 -7.73 -18.50 17.25
N VAL A 207 -6.47 -18.88 17.01
CA VAL A 207 -5.31 -17.98 17.16
C VAL A 207 -5.41 -16.77 16.23
N ALA A 208 -5.84 -16.98 15.00
CA ALA A 208 -5.97 -15.91 14.03
C ALA A 208 -7.05 -14.89 14.43
N LEU A 209 -8.16 -15.37 14.98
CA LEU A 209 -9.23 -14.51 15.51
C LEU A 209 -8.75 -13.65 16.68
N GLU A 210 -8.08 -14.24 17.67
CA GLU A 210 -7.60 -13.48 18.85
C GLU A 210 -6.49 -12.49 18.51
N THR A 211 -5.60 -12.82 17.56
CA THR A 211 -4.50 -11.93 17.16
C THR A 211 -4.92 -10.79 16.24
N ASN A 212 -6.15 -10.82 15.70
CA ASN A 212 -6.65 -9.89 14.68
C ASN A 212 -5.66 -9.71 13.51
N ALA A 213 -4.92 -10.76 13.18
CA ALA A 213 -3.92 -10.79 12.12
C ALA A 213 -4.53 -11.37 10.85
N THR A 214 -3.99 -10.99 9.68
CA THR A 214 -4.47 -11.56 8.41
C THR A 214 -4.18 -13.07 8.35
N PHE A 215 -5.21 -13.90 8.19
CA PHE A 215 -5.08 -15.34 8.12
C PHE A 215 -4.99 -15.83 6.67
N ILE A 216 -3.87 -16.46 6.33
CA ILE A 216 -3.63 -17.03 5.00
C ILE A 216 -3.65 -18.54 5.16
N ARG A 217 -4.66 -19.20 4.59
CA ARG A 217 -4.85 -20.66 4.71
C ARG A 217 -4.45 -21.34 3.41
N ILE A 218 -3.52 -22.28 3.50
CA ILE A 218 -3.03 -23.04 2.36
C ILE A 218 -3.09 -24.52 2.69
N VAL A 219 -3.53 -25.33 1.73
CA VAL A 219 -3.47 -26.78 1.85
C VAL A 219 -2.21 -27.25 1.14
N GLY A 220 -1.42 -28.13 1.74
CA GLY A 220 -0.14 -28.59 1.17
C GLY A 220 -0.27 -29.17 -0.24
N SER A 221 -1.41 -29.78 -0.55
CA SER A 221 -1.73 -30.28 -1.90
C SER A 221 -1.80 -29.19 -2.97
N GLU A 222 -2.07 -27.93 -2.61
CA GLU A 222 -2.11 -26.80 -3.56
C GLU A 222 -0.71 -26.45 -4.11
N PHE A 223 0.35 -26.85 -3.43
CA PHE A 223 1.73 -26.68 -3.89
C PHE A 223 2.13 -27.69 -4.98
N VAL A 224 1.34 -28.75 -5.17
CA VAL A 224 1.62 -29.79 -6.16
C VAL A 224 0.95 -29.42 -7.49
N GLN A 225 1.73 -28.85 -8.40
CA GLN A 225 1.25 -28.39 -9.71
C GLN A 225 1.77 -29.27 -10.85
N LYS A 226 1.00 -29.32 -11.96
CA LYS A 226 1.37 -30.07 -13.17
C LYS A 226 2.56 -29.43 -13.89
N TYR A 227 2.75 -28.13 -13.75
CA TYR A 227 3.80 -27.37 -14.41
C TYR A 227 5.01 -27.17 -13.49
N ILE A 228 6.21 -27.40 -14.05
CA ILE A 228 7.48 -27.29 -13.34
C ILE A 228 7.72 -25.84 -12.92
N GLY A 229 8.06 -25.62 -11.65
CA GLY A 229 8.39 -24.31 -11.08
C GLY A 229 7.17 -23.50 -10.63
N GLU A 230 5.94 -23.95 -10.90
CA GLU A 230 4.72 -23.25 -10.50
C GLU A 230 4.52 -23.31 -8.99
N GLY A 231 4.78 -24.46 -8.34
CA GLY A 231 4.69 -24.59 -6.89
C GLY A 231 5.66 -23.65 -6.16
N ALA A 232 6.91 -23.57 -6.63
CA ALA A 232 7.90 -22.65 -6.08
C ALA A 232 7.52 -21.17 -6.28
N ARG A 233 6.84 -20.83 -7.38
CA ARG A 233 6.32 -19.47 -7.61
C ARG A 233 5.20 -19.12 -6.62
N ILE A 234 4.24 -20.04 -6.43
CA ILE A 234 3.13 -19.86 -5.49
C ILE A 234 3.64 -19.62 -4.07
N VAL A 235 4.63 -20.40 -3.61
CA VAL A 235 5.26 -20.21 -2.29
C VAL A 235 5.80 -18.78 -2.13
N ARG A 236 6.54 -18.27 -3.12
CA ARG A 236 7.09 -16.90 -3.05
C ARG A 236 6.01 -15.85 -2.98
N GLU A 237 4.98 -15.98 -3.82
CA GLU A 237 3.86 -15.03 -3.88
C GLU A 237 3.06 -15.01 -2.57
N VAL A 238 2.83 -16.18 -1.95
CA VAL A 238 2.19 -16.30 -0.63
C VAL A 238 2.98 -15.54 0.43
N PHE A 239 4.29 -15.76 0.51
CA PHE A 239 5.13 -15.10 1.51
C PHE A 239 5.25 -13.60 1.26
N GLU A 240 5.23 -13.17 -0.01
CA GLU A 240 5.21 -11.75 -0.36
C GLU A 240 3.88 -11.09 0.03
N MET A 241 2.76 -11.77 -0.21
CA MET A 241 1.44 -11.32 0.22
C MET A 241 1.35 -11.21 1.74
N ALA A 242 1.84 -12.20 2.48
CA ALA A 242 1.91 -12.20 3.94
C ALA A 242 2.72 -10.99 4.46
N ARG A 243 3.90 -10.72 3.87
CA ARG A 243 4.71 -9.54 4.23
C ARG A 243 3.99 -8.23 3.94
N LYS A 244 3.30 -8.10 2.81
CA LYS A 244 2.52 -6.90 2.46
C LYS A 244 1.33 -6.67 3.41
N LYS A 245 0.78 -7.73 4.00
CA LYS A 245 -0.36 -7.72 4.92
C LYS A 245 0.03 -7.94 6.39
N SER A 246 1.29 -7.68 6.74
CA SER A 246 1.78 -7.81 8.11
C SER A 246 1.00 -6.87 9.06
N PRO A 247 0.50 -7.33 10.22
CA PRO A 247 0.72 -8.66 10.82
C PRO A 247 -0.14 -9.77 10.19
N SER A 248 0.48 -10.90 9.87
CA SER A 248 -0.20 -12.03 9.20
C SER A 248 0.23 -13.39 9.73
N ILE A 249 -0.65 -14.38 9.65
CA ILE A 249 -0.40 -15.78 10.02
C ILE A 249 -0.61 -16.65 8.78
N ILE A 250 0.42 -17.41 8.40
CA ILE A 250 0.35 -18.41 7.33
C ILE A 250 0.07 -19.76 7.99
N PHE A 251 -1.09 -20.35 7.68
CA PHE A 251 -1.45 -21.71 8.08
C PHE A 251 -1.33 -22.68 6.92
N ILE A 252 -0.45 -23.67 7.05
CA ILE A 252 -0.24 -24.74 6.07
C ILE A 252 -0.87 -26.03 6.63
N ASP A 253 -2.01 -26.43 6.08
CA ASP A 253 -2.64 -27.71 6.41
C ASP A 253 -2.06 -28.85 5.56
N GLU A 254 -2.18 -30.08 6.03
CA GLU A 254 -1.72 -31.29 5.30
C GLU A 254 -0.27 -31.20 4.79
N LEU A 255 0.66 -30.74 5.64
CA LEU A 255 2.08 -30.61 5.26
C LEU A 255 2.69 -31.95 4.83
N ASP A 256 2.13 -33.08 5.27
CA ASP A 256 2.52 -34.42 4.86
C ASP A 256 2.34 -34.69 3.36
N SER A 257 1.51 -33.92 2.66
CA SER A 257 1.38 -33.98 1.20
C SER A 257 2.64 -33.55 0.44
N ILE A 258 3.45 -32.65 1.03
CA ILE A 258 4.71 -32.17 0.43
C ILE A 258 5.96 -32.61 1.21
N GLY A 259 5.79 -33.00 2.46
CA GLY A 259 6.86 -33.41 3.38
C GLY A 259 7.27 -34.88 3.29
N ALA A 260 6.86 -35.60 2.24
CA ALA A 260 7.16 -37.02 2.10
C ALA A 260 8.67 -37.30 2.19
N LYS A 261 9.04 -38.21 3.10
CA LYS A 261 10.42 -38.67 3.33
C LYS A 261 11.03 -39.14 2.01
N ARG A 262 12.32 -38.83 1.76
CA ARG A 262 13.15 -39.19 0.59
C ARG A 262 13.12 -40.69 0.22
N LEU A 263 11.98 -41.22 -0.20
CA LEU A 263 11.85 -42.55 -0.77
C LEU A 263 12.04 -42.37 -2.27
N GLU A 264 13.24 -42.72 -2.71
CA GLU A 264 13.65 -43.00 -4.09
C GLU A 264 12.88 -42.20 -5.15
N VAL A 265 13.45 -41.05 -5.52
CA VAL A 265 12.97 -40.14 -6.57
C VAL A 265 12.87 -40.88 -7.91
N ALA A 266 11.76 -41.55 -8.15
CA ALA A 266 11.52 -42.35 -9.35
C ALA A 266 10.77 -41.55 -10.43
N THR A 267 9.98 -40.55 -10.04
CA THR A 267 9.12 -39.81 -10.97
C THR A 267 9.45 -38.32 -11.06
N ALA A 268 9.08 -37.70 -12.19
CA ALA A 268 9.23 -36.26 -12.40
C ALA A 268 8.36 -35.43 -11.45
N GLY A 269 7.23 -35.98 -10.97
CA GLY A 269 6.34 -35.31 -10.00
C GLY A 269 6.97 -35.16 -8.62
N ASP A 270 7.64 -36.22 -8.13
CA ASP A 270 8.29 -36.19 -6.80
C ASP A 270 9.43 -35.16 -6.72
N ARG A 271 10.13 -34.93 -7.85
CA ARG A 271 11.18 -33.91 -7.96
C ARG A 271 10.61 -32.50 -7.79
N GLU A 272 9.42 -32.25 -8.32
CA GLU A 272 8.78 -30.94 -8.21
C GLU A 272 8.30 -30.67 -6.79
N VAL A 273 7.68 -31.67 -6.14
CA VAL A 273 7.27 -31.57 -4.72
C VAL A 273 8.46 -31.26 -3.82
N HIS A 274 9.57 -31.98 -4.01
CA HIS A 274 10.79 -31.73 -3.25
C HIS A 274 11.38 -30.33 -3.53
N ARG A 275 11.30 -29.83 -4.77
CA ARG A 275 11.75 -28.49 -5.12
C ARG A 275 10.92 -27.42 -4.42
N THR A 276 9.60 -27.58 -4.39
CA THR A 276 8.69 -26.66 -3.71
C THR A 276 8.90 -26.68 -2.19
N LEU A 277 9.14 -27.85 -1.60
CA LEU A 277 9.52 -27.96 -0.18
C LEU A 277 10.83 -27.21 0.13
N MET A 278 11.86 -27.37 -0.71
CA MET A 278 13.13 -26.65 -0.52
C MET A 278 12.94 -25.13 -0.66
N GLN A 279 12.05 -24.69 -1.55
CA GLN A 279 11.70 -23.27 -1.66
C GLN A 279 10.97 -22.77 -0.41
N LEU A 280 10.00 -23.54 0.13
CA LEU A 280 9.32 -23.23 1.39
C LEU A 280 10.33 -23.08 2.53
N LEU A 281 11.25 -24.02 2.69
CA LEU A 281 12.29 -23.96 3.71
C LEU A 281 13.22 -22.76 3.51
N SER A 282 13.60 -22.46 2.27
CA SER A 282 14.45 -21.29 1.96
C SER A 282 13.75 -19.97 2.30
N ASP A 283 12.46 -19.84 1.99
CA ASP A 283 11.69 -18.63 2.31
C ASP A 283 11.36 -18.55 3.81
N MET A 284 11.23 -19.71 4.48
CA MET A 284 11.16 -19.81 5.94
C MET A 284 12.49 -19.48 6.61
N ASP A 285 13.64 -19.78 6.05
CA ASP A 285 14.94 -19.45 6.66
C ASP A 285 15.51 -18.09 6.24
N GLY A 286 14.88 -17.45 5.24
CA GLY A 286 15.32 -16.24 4.56
C GLY A 286 16.04 -15.20 5.42
N PHE A 287 17.09 -14.64 4.80
CA PHE A 287 18.02 -13.62 5.31
C PHE A 287 17.40 -12.25 5.62
N SER A 288 16.11 -12.07 5.36
CA SER A 288 15.37 -10.83 5.64
C SER A 288 14.58 -10.97 6.94
N GLU A 289 14.57 -9.92 7.76
CA GLU A 289 13.67 -9.83 8.92
C GLU A 289 12.23 -10.07 8.43
N ARG A 290 11.63 -11.19 8.87
CA ARG A 290 10.33 -11.68 8.38
C ARG A 290 9.14 -10.78 8.72
N GLY A 291 9.38 -9.60 9.28
CA GLY A 291 8.35 -8.77 9.88
C GLY A 291 7.54 -9.56 10.90
N ASN A 292 6.28 -9.16 11.11
CA ASN A 292 5.35 -9.83 12.02
C ASN A 292 4.56 -10.91 11.26
N VAL A 293 5.27 -11.89 10.68
CA VAL A 293 4.66 -13.03 9.96
C VAL A 293 4.86 -14.32 10.75
N GLY A 294 3.77 -14.85 11.31
CA GLY A 294 3.75 -16.14 12.00
C GLY A 294 3.47 -17.30 11.04
N ILE A 295 4.11 -18.45 11.25
CA ILE A 295 3.90 -19.67 10.44
C ILE A 295 3.38 -20.78 11.35
N ILE A 296 2.25 -21.37 10.98
CA ILE A 296 1.67 -22.54 11.64
C ILE A 296 1.52 -23.63 10.58
N ALA A 297 2.08 -24.80 10.81
CA ALA A 297 1.90 -25.95 9.92
C ALA A 297 1.19 -27.09 10.67
N ALA A 298 0.35 -27.84 9.98
CA ALA A 298 -0.31 -29.02 10.52
C ALA A 298 0.05 -30.27 9.70
N THR A 299 0.36 -31.36 10.39
CA THR A 299 0.60 -32.67 9.77
C THR A 299 -0.13 -33.77 10.53
N ASN A 300 -0.69 -34.74 9.80
CA ASN A 300 -1.28 -35.96 10.37
C ASN A 300 -0.27 -37.09 10.51
N ARG A 301 0.94 -36.93 9.94
CA ARG A 301 2.02 -37.91 9.96
C ARG A 301 3.29 -37.23 10.48
N PRO A 302 3.74 -37.55 11.72
CA PRO A 302 4.96 -36.99 12.27
C PRO A 302 6.23 -37.51 11.56
#